data_AF-A0A3D8PIR5-F1
#
_entry.id   AF-A0A3D8PIR5-F1
#
_cell.length_a   1.000
_cell.length_b   1.000
_cell.length_c   1.000
_cell.angle_alpha   90.00
_cell.angle_beta   90.00
_cell.angle_gamma   90.00
#
_symmetry.space_group_name_H-M   'P 1'
#
loop_
_entity.id
_entity.type
_entity.pdbx_description
1 polymer ?
#
loop_
_entity_poly.entity_id
_entity_poly.type
_entity_poly.pdbx_seq_one_letter_code
_entity_poly.pdbx_strand_id
1 'polypeptide(L)'
;MAKNNNGKMSREQAGEKGGKATSRNHDQEFYEEIGQKGGEATAKNHDQEFYEEIGQKGGEATARNHDQEFYEEIGQKGGEATARNHDQEFYEENGEKGGKARSRQRENNNKNSK
;
A
#
# COMPACT_ATOMS: atom_id res chain seq x y z
N MET A 1 -52.31 22.62 -11.43
CA MET A 1 -51.68 21.35 -11.02
C MET A 1 -50.77 20.87 -12.14
N ALA A 2 -49.48 20.63 -11.86
CA ALA A 2 -48.64 19.58 -12.45
C ALA A 2 -47.18 19.81 -11.98
N LYS A 3 -46.78 19.16 -10.87
CA LYS A 3 -45.37 19.03 -10.51
C LYS A 3 -44.79 17.96 -11.44
N ASN A 4 -44.04 18.37 -12.46
CA ASN A 4 -43.22 17.47 -13.26
C ASN A 4 -42.06 16.95 -12.43
N ASN A 5 -42.32 15.94 -11.59
CA ASN A 5 -41.29 15.11 -10.99
C ASN A 5 -40.75 14.19 -12.09
N ASN A 6 -39.85 14.74 -12.90
CA ASN A 6 -39.14 13.98 -13.92
C ASN A 6 -38.30 12.94 -13.19
N GLY A 7 -38.78 11.69 -13.14
CA GLY A 7 -38.18 10.55 -12.41
C GLY A 7 -36.86 10.08 -13.03
N LYS A 8 -35.89 10.98 -13.15
CA LYS A 8 -34.53 10.65 -13.55
C LYS A 8 -33.79 10.08 -12.33
N MET A 9 -33.28 8.87 -12.52
CA MET A 9 -32.39 8.20 -11.58
C MET A 9 -31.16 9.08 -11.29
N SER A 10 -30.75 9.16 -10.02
CA SER A 10 -29.53 9.87 -9.63
C SER A 10 -28.28 9.18 -10.19
N ARG A 11 -27.15 9.90 -10.25
CA ARG A 11 -25.86 9.31 -10.69
C ARG A 11 -25.42 8.17 -9.78
N GLU A 12 -25.61 8.33 -8.48
CA GLU A 12 -25.29 7.32 -7.46
C GLU A 12 -26.16 6.08 -7.65
N GLN A 13 -27.47 6.27 -7.86
CA GLN A 13 -28.41 5.18 -8.10
C GLN A 13 -28.11 4.44 -9.41
N ALA A 14 -27.69 5.17 -10.46
CA ALA A 14 -27.28 4.58 -11.73
C ALA A 14 -25.96 3.79 -11.57
N GLY A 15 -25.00 4.33 -10.82
CA GLY A 15 -23.74 3.64 -10.50
C GLY A 15 -23.97 2.37 -9.68
N GLU A 16 -24.80 2.42 -8.64
CA GLU A 16 -25.17 1.27 -7.83
C GLU A 16 -25.88 0.18 -8.66
N LYS A 17 -26.84 0.58 -9.49
CA LYS A 17 -27.56 -0.35 -10.38
C LYS A 17 -26.62 -0.99 -11.40
N GLY A 18 -25.69 -0.23 -11.97
CA GLY A 18 -24.66 -0.72 -12.87
C GLY A 18 -23.74 -1.73 -12.18
N GLY A 19 -23.19 -1.38 -11.01
CA GLY A 19 -22.32 -2.26 -10.24
C GLY A 19 -23.00 -3.56 -9.82
N LYS A 20 -24.27 -3.50 -9.40
CA LYS A 20 -25.07 -4.71 -9.08
C LYS A 20 -25.32 -5.58 -10.31
N ALA A 21 -25.51 -4.99 -11.49
CA ALA A 21 -25.68 -5.77 -12.72
C ALA A 21 -24.36 -6.45 -13.11
N THR A 22 -23.24 -5.74 -13.04
CA THR A 22 -21.90 -6.29 -13.31
C THR A 22 -21.56 -7.42 -12.34
N SER A 23 -21.74 -7.23 -11.03
CA SER A 23 -21.43 -8.24 -10.01
C SER A 23 -22.25 -9.52 -10.12
N ARG A 24 -23.42 -9.51 -10.77
CA ARG A 24 -24.22 -10.72 -11.03
C ARG A 24 -23.77 -11.50 -12.25
N ASN A 25 -23.08 -10.87 -13.18
CA ASN A 25 -22.73 -11.44 -14.48
C ASN A 25 -21.25 -11.82 -14.60
N HIS A 26 -20.45 -11.52 -13.58
CA HIS A 26 -19.01 -11.72 -13.57
C HIS A 26 -18.57 -12.41 -12.30
N ASP A 27 -17.54 -13.25 -12.43
CA ASP A 27 -16.92 -14.02 -11.37
C ASP A 27 -15.63 -13.34 -10.89
N GLN A 28 -14.94 -14.00 -9.96
CA GLN A 28 -13.70 -13.50 -9.39
C GLN A 28 -12.60 -13.31 -10.46
N GLU A 29 -12.47 -14.25 -11.39
CA GLU A 29 -11.46 -14.19 -12.47
C GLU A 29 -11.63 -12.92 -13.33
N PHE A 30 -12.87 -12.55 -13.66
CA PHE A 30 -13.12 -11.29 -14.36
C PHE A 30 -12.58 -10.07 -13.60
N TYR A 31 -12.80 -10.00 -12.28
CA TYR A 31 -12.34 -8.87 -11.46
C TYR A 31 -10.81 -8.84 -11.33
N GLU A 32 -10.18 -10.01 -11.23
CA GLU A 32 -8.72 -10.14 -11.24
C GLU A 32 -8.13 -9.66 -12.57
N GLU A 33 -8.72 -10.08 -13.70
CA GLU A 33 -8.26 -9.70 -15.03
C GLU A 33 -8.34 -8.19 -15.26
N ILE A 34 -9.47 -7.55 -14.93
CA ILE A 34 -9.61 -6.10 -15.10
C ILE A 34 -8.72 -5.33 -14.11
N GLY A 35 -8.49 -5.87 -12.91
CA GLY A 35 -7.58 -5.31 -11.93
C GLY A 35 -6.13 -5.34 -12.43
N GLN A 36 -5.69 -6.48 -12.97
CA GLN A 36 -4.38 -6.62 -13.58
C GLN A 36 -4.20 -5.66 -14.77
N LYS A 37 -5.18 -5.59 -15.68
CA LYS A 37 -5.14 -4.66 -16.83
C LYS A 37 -5.04 -3.21 -16.38
N GLY A 38 -5.76 -2.83 -15.32
CA GLY A 38 -5.67 -1.50 -14.71
C GLY A 38 -4.26 -1.23 -14.18
N GLY A 39 -3.70 -2.16 -13.40
CA GLY A 39 -2.35 -2.05 -12.86
C GLY A 39 -1.27 -1.95 -13.95
N GLU A 40 -1.35 -2.79 -14.99
CA GLU A 40 -0.42 -2.74 -16.13
C GLU A 40 -0.52 -1.42 -16.90
N ALA A 41 -1.73 -0.89 -17.09
CA ALA A 41 -1.91 0.40 -17.74
C ALA A 41 -1.31 1.53 -16.90
N THR A 42 -1.49 1.53 -15.58
CA THR A 42 -0.84 2.49 -14.67
C THR A 42 0.68 2.36 -14.74
N ALA A 43 1.22 1.14 -14.66
CA ALA A 43 2.66 0.90 -14.70
C ALA A 43 3.31 1.33 -16.03
N LYS A 44 2.60 1.24 -17.15
CA LYS A 44 3.09 1.71 -18.46
C LYS A 44 3.11 3.24 -18.61
N ASN A 45 2.23 3.94 -17.89
CA ASN A 45 2.04 5.38 -18.04
C ASN A 45 2.76 6.23 -16.98
N HIS A 46 3.37 5.58 -15.99
CA HIS A 46 4.01 6.26 -14.87
C HIS A 46 5.43 5.74 -14.65
N ASP A 47 6.30 6.66 -14.26
CA ASP A 47 7.70 6.39 -13.96
C ASP A 47 7.93 6.29 -12.45
N GLN A 48 9.21 6.14 -12.07
CA GLN A 48 9.61 6.01 -10.67
C GLN A 48 9.20 7.24 -9.84
N GLU A 49 9.33 8.46 -10.38
CA GLU A 49 8.99 9.70 -9.69
C GLU A 49 7.52 9.73 -9.27
N PHE A 50 6.62 9.27 -10.14
CA PHE A 50 5.20 9.15 -9.79
C PHE A 50 4.98 8.25 -8.56
N TYR A 51 5.62 7.09 -8.50
CA TYR A 51 5.46 6.16 -7.36
C TYR A 51 6.08 6.71 -6.07
N GLU A 52 7.20 7.41 -6.18
CA GLU A 52 7.82 8.10 -5.05
C GLU A 52 6.90 9.20 -4.51
N GLU A 53 6.30 10.01 -5.39
CA GLU A 53 5.39 11.09 -5.02
C GLU A 53 4.14 10.57 -4.30
N ILE A 54 3.47 9.54 -4.85
CA ILE A 54 2.27 8.98 -4.21
C ILE A 54 2.62 8.26 -2.90
N GLY A 55 3.80 7.63 -2.83
CA GLY A 55 4.31 7.01 -1.61
C GLY A 55 4.56 8.04 -0.51
N GLN A 56 5.21 9.15 -0.85
CA GLN A 56 5.41 10.27 0.07
C GLN A 56 4.09 10.85 0.55
N LYS A 57 3.15 11.12 -0.36
CA LYS A 57 1.82 11.64 -0.01
C LYS A 57 1.06 10.70 0.94
N GLY A 58 1.11 9.39 0.69
CA GLY A 58 0.52 8.38 1.56
C GLY A 58 1.17 8.35 2.95
N GLY A 59 2.51 8.41 3.00
CA GLY A 59 3.27 8.48 4.25
C GLY A 59 2.95 9.73 5.06
N GLU A 60 2.92 10.90 4.42
CA GLU A 60 2.56 12.16 5.08
C GLU A 60 1.11 12.16 5.58
N ALA A 61 0.17 11.66 4.79
CA ALA A 61 -1.22 11.54 5.23
C ALA A 61 -1.35 10.62 6.45
N THR A 62 -0.60 9.52 6.48
CA THR A 62 -0.56 8.61 7.62
C THR A 62 0.03 9.33 8.84
N ALA A 63 1.19 9.97 8.69
CA ALA A 63 1.87 10.66 9.78
C ALA A 63 1.07 11.83 10.38
N ARG A 64 0.22 12.49 9.58
CA ARG A 64 -0.68 13.56 10.07
C ARG A 64 -1.88 13.03 10.86
N ASN A 65 -2.31 11.79 10.60
CA ASN A 65 -3.53 11.21 11.16
C ASN A 65 -3.27 10.22 12.31
N HIS A 66 -2.01 9.90 12.59
CA HIS A 66 -1.63 8.91 13.58
C HIS A 66 -0.59 9.44 14.55
N ASP A 67 -0.67 8.94 15.78
CA ASP A 67 0.22 9.30 16.89
C ASP A 67 1.24 8.19 17.18
N GLN A 68 2.01 8.40 18.23
CA GLN A 68 3.05 7.45 18.64
C GLN A 68 2.46 6.07 19.01
N GLU A 69 1.29 6.03 19.66
CA GLU A 69 0.66 4.78 20.09
C GLU A 69 0.29 3.91 18.89
N PHE A 70 -0.21 4.51 17.81
CA PHE A 70 -0.45 3.81 16.56
C PHE A 70 0.82 3.16 15.99
N TYR A 71 1.95 3.89 15.97
CA TYR A 71 3.21 3.36 15.46
C TYR A 71 3.79 2.25 16.35
N GLU A 72 3.62 2.35 17.67
CA GLU A 72 3.98 1.31 18.62
C GLU A 72 3.14 0.05 18.39
N GLU A 73 1.83 0.19 18.21
CA GLU A 73 0.91 -0.93 17.98
C GLU A 73 1.25 -1.68 16.69
N ILE A 74 1.42 -0.98 15.56
CA ILE A 74 1.77 -1.63 14.29
C ILE A 74 3.18 -2.24 14.35
N GLY A 75 4.11 -1.63 15.08
CA GLY A 75 5.45 -2.15 15.32
C GLY A 75 5.40 -3.46 16.11
N GLN A 76 4.63 -3.51 17.19
CA GLN A 76 4.42 -4.72 17.98
C GLN A 76 3.78 -5.83 17.14
N LYS A 77 2.71 -5.53 16.40
CA LYS A 77 2.05 -6.50 15.52
C LYS A 77 3.01 -7.06 14.46
N GLY A 78 3.84 -6.21 13.86
CA GLY A 78 4.86 -6.64 12.90
C GLY A 78 5.92 -7.54 13.53
N GLY A 79 6.38 -7.20 14.75
CA GLY A 79 7.31 -8.00 15.52
C GLY A 79 6.76 -9.37 15.89
N GLU A 80 5.51 -9.43 16.39
CA GLU A 80 4.85 -10.68 16.72
C GLU A 80 4.60 -11.56 15.49
N ALA A 81 4.18 -10.97 14.37
CA ALA A 81 3.99 -11.70 13.12
C ALA A 81 5.30 -12.31 12.62
N THR A 82 6.40 -11.55 12.73
CA THR A 82 7.75 -12.06 12.43
C THR A 82 8.11 -13.21 13.34
N ALA A 83 7.93 -13.06 14.65
CA ALA A 83 8.29 -14.07 15.64
C ALA A 83 7.51 -15.37 15.51
N ARG A 84 6.26 -15.32 15.04
CA ARG A 84 5.45 -16.52 14.78
C ARG A 84 5.89 -17.29 13.54
N ASN A 85 6.50 -16.62 12.57
CA ASN A 85 6.81 -17.18 11.26
C ASN A 85 8.30 -17.50 11.06
N HIS A 86 9.16 -17.16 12.03
CA HIS A 86 10.60 -17.26 11.90
C HIS A 86 11.25 -17.89 13.13
N ASP A 87 12.31 -18.63 12.88
CA ASP A 87 13.11 -19.35 13.88
C ASP A 87 14.35 -18.54 14.30
N GLN A 88 15.15 -19.12 15.19
CA GLN A 88 16.34 -18.48 15.74
C GLN A 88 17.36 -18.10 14.65
N GLU A 89 17.51 -18.94 13.62
CA GLU A 89 18.45 -18.71 12.51
C GLU A 89 18.11 -17.43 11.73
N PHE A 90 16.83 -17.15 11.51
CA PHE A 90 16.39 -15.90 10.89
C PHE A 90 16.81 -14.65 11.68
N TYR A 91 16.75 -14.69 13.02
CA TYR A 91 17.16 -13.58 13.87
C TYR A 91 18.67 -13.40 13.90
N GLU A 92 19.43 -14.50 13.91
CA GLU A 92 20.89 -14.50 13.83
C GLU A 92 21.37 -13.90 12.50
N GLU A 93 20.78 -14.33 11.38
CA GLU A 93 21.11 -13.81 10.06
C GLU A 93 20.83 -12.31 9.93
N ASN A 94 19.68 -11.84 10.43
CA ASN A 94 19.34 -10.42 10.44
C ASN A 94 20.29 -9.61 11.34
N GLY A 95 20.66 -10.15 12.50
CA GLY A 95 21.65 -9.56 13.40
C GLY A 95 23.02 -9.40 12.74
N GLU A 96 23.50 -10.45 12.06
CA GLU A 96 24.75 -10.42 11.30
C GLU A 96 24.72 -9.40 10.17
N LYS A 97 23.64 -9.40 9.37
CA LYS A 97 23.46 -8.45 8.26
C LYS A 97 23.47 -7.01 8.76
N GLY A 98 22.74 -6.73 9.85
CA GLY A 98 22.73 -5.42 10.49
C GLY A 98 24.10 -5.00 11.05
N GLY A 99 24.82 -5.93 11.68
CA GLY A 99 26.19 -5.70 12.15
C GLY A 99 27.18 -5.37 11.03
N LYS A 100 27.15 -6.16 9.95
CA LYS A 100 27.98 -5.95 8.75
C LYS A 100 27.68 -4.59 8.10
N ALA A 101 26.40 -4.20 8.00
CA ALA A 101 26.01 -2.91 7.47
C ALA A 101 26.57 -1.74 8.30
N ARG A 102 26.46 -1.79 9.63
CA ARG A 102 27.03 -0.78 10.54
C ARG A 102 28.57 -0.71 10.43
N SER A 103 29.25 -1.85 10.31
CA SER A 103 30.71 -1.89 10.14
C SER A 103 31.14 -1.17 8.85
N ARG A 104 30.50 -1.49 7.72
CA ARG A 104 30.77 -0.85 6.43
C ARG A 104 30.54 0.66 6.46
N GLN A 105 29.46 1.09 7.13
CA GLN A 105 29.17 2.52 7.28
C GLN A 105 30.26 3.26 8.08
N ARG A 106 30.75 2.65 9.17
CA ARG A 106 31.87 3.19 9.94
C ARG A 106 33.17 3.26 9.13
N GLU A 107 33.48 2.23 8.36
CA GLU A 107 34.67 2.21 7.50
C GLU A 107 34.62 3.28 6.41
N ASN A 108 33.46 3.48 5.77
CA ASN A 108 33.29 4.51 4.75
C ASN A 108 33.40 5.92 5.33
N ASN A 109 32.81 6.19 6.49
CA ASN A 109 32.95 7.47 7.16
C ASN A 109 34.41 7.78 7.54
N ASN A 110 35.18 6.77 7.94
CA ASN A 110 36.58 6.93 8.31
C ASN A 110 37.50 7.13 7.07
N LYS A 111 37.10 6.62 5.90
CA LYS A 111 37.80 6.84 4.63
C LYS A 111 37.52 8.22 4.03
N ASN A 112 36.32 8.76 4.20
CA ASN A 112 35.95 10.10 3.73
C ASN A 112 36.44 11.25 4.65
N SER A 113 37.06 10.92 5.79
CA SER A 113 37.58 11.88 6.77
C SER A 113 39.11 12.04 6.71
N LYS A 114 39.78 11.49 5.69
CA LYS A 114 41.21 11.66 5.39
C LYS A 114 41.38 12.34 4.04
#